data_AF-A0A433T5J4-F1
#
_entry.id   AF-A0A433T5J4-F1
#
_cell.length_a   1.000
_cell.length_b   1.000
_cell.length_c   1.000
_cell.angle_alpha   90.00
_cell.angle_beta   90.00
_cell.angle_gamma   90.00
#
_symmetry.space_group_name_H-M   'P 1'
#
loop_
_entity.id
_entity.type
_entity.pdbx_description
1 polymer ?
#
loop_
_entity_poly.entity_id
_entity_poly.type
_entity_poly.pdbx_seq_one_letter_code
_entity_poly.pdbx_strand_id
1 'polypeptide(L)'
;MTRYSLDLGVITNTGLTTKLADYTSDDDTFSAELTVQMADNEAALHGTTQTILIGYRIPLTIFILEIFIDVDRTVYDLVFNVSSAVDSLMSTPNHVEIDTILSLSDLSTAEGQNTELNIFFPPFVTCQANITSDKKEIISLQQFERSLSLEIGQLFFTDEVHIKTILDADSSVQVPMGVSGLNSVLVLQPMADKHDETDIAGSFEYVNITVTTTTALGGCIPQLYQFESIGDCQLSSSPESITPATEAKFDAGSGWTPFVHLGAVRHERYIQAYFGNKVLINHIRMLQTGAAKAKTLKLRYSNDGVAWVEKPGNSISPDPFLTNETLSVPAPETSRYIRIMISELDHNNLTAAFKFSLVGCATTNDSPPGVNRQVGSLIGYDPEEPRVYGMSSDGLQYMSSVDGTVWKTSITSHVENARLKLDFKAAVEVPLTADANLQGASPDVFYQDMPYGATITGLKHYDGVNWNQVFSWGDCCP
;
A
#
# COMPACT_ATOMS: atom_id res chain seq x y z
N MET A 1 56.03 -13.21 -20.44
CA MET A 1 55.17 -13.92 -21.42
C MET A 1 54.80 -15.25 -20.81
N THR A 2 53.58 -15.36 -20.31
CA THR A 2 53.06 -16.60 -19.72
C THR A 2 52.51 -17.45 -20.85
N ARG A 3 52.96 -18.71 -20.95
CA ARG A 3 52.56 -19.63 -22.02
C ARG A 3 51.70 -20.73 -21.44
N TYR A 4 50.48 -20.85 -21.96
CA TYR A 4 49.59 -21.97 -21.69
C TYR A 4 49.50 -22.83 -22.95
N SER A 5 49.50 -24.15 -22.78
CA SER A 5 49.36 -25.10 -23.88
C SER A 5 48.47 -26.26 -23.44
N LEU A 6 47.42 -26.52 -24.21
CA LEU A 6 46.56 -27.67 -24.05
C LEU A 6 46.77 -28.60 -25.24
N ASP A 7 47.18 -29.85 -24.97
CA ASP A 7 47.22 -30.89 -25.99
C ASP A 7 45.87 -31.58 -26.04
N LEU A 8 45.12 -31.37 -27.13
CA LEU A 8 43.82 -32.00 -27.35
C LEU A 8 43.94 -33.47 -27.79
N GLY A 9 45.17 -33.98 -27.92
CA GLY A 9 45.44 -35.33 -28.39
C GLY A 9 45.12 -35.52 -29.87
N VAL A 10 44.90 -36.77 -30.26
CA VAL A 10 44.52 -37.12 -31.63
C VAL A 10 43.01 -36.97 -31.77
N ILE A 11 42.59 -35.90 -32.45
CA ILE A 11 41.20 -35.73 -32.86
C ILE A 11 41.03 -36.45 -34.21
N THR A 12 40.23 -37.51 -34.21
CA THR A 12 39.90 -38.26 -35.43
C THR A 12 38.39 -38.26 -35.62
N ASN A 13 37.94 -37.84 -36.79
CA ASN A 13 36.58 -38.09 -37.22
C ASN A 13 36.47 -39.57 -37.61
N THR A 14 35.89 -40.39 -36.72
CA THR A 14 35.70 -41.84 -36.95
C THR A 14 34.43 -42.14 -37.76
N GLY A 15 33.68 -41.11 -38.15
CA GLY A 15 32.51 -41.26 -39.00
C GLY A 15 32.91 -41.72 -40.40
N LEU A 16 32.39 -42.88 -40.83
CA LEU A 16 32.36 -43.24 -42.24
C LEU A 16 31.42 -42.27 -42.96
N THR A 17 31.95 -41.17 -43.50
CA THR A 17 31.21 -40.28 -44.41
C THR A 17 31.04 -40.99 -45.75
N THR A 18 30.07 -41.91 -45.80
CA THR A 18 29.49 -42.35 -47.07
C THR A 18 28.33 -41.43 -47.38
N LYS A 19 28.62 -40.29 -48.04
CA LYS A 19 27.57 -39.52 -48.72
C LYS A 19 28.03 -39.06 -50.09
N LEU A 20 27.20 -39.38 -51.05
CA LEU A 20 27.33 -39.18 -52.50
C LEU A 20 26.62 -37.87 -52.91
N ALA A 21 26.73 -36.81 -52.10
CA ALA A 21 25.99 -35.56 -52.26
C ALA A 21 26.86 -34.33 -51.92
N ASP A 22 26.48 -33.19 -52.51
CA ASP A 22 27.24 -31.96 -52.65
C ASP A 22 27.89 -31.45 -51.35
N TYR A 23 29.19 -31.16 -51.45
CA TYR A 23 30.06 -30.66 -50.39
C TYR A 23 29.42 -29.43 -49.70
N THR A 24 29.02 -29.57 -48.44
CA THR A 24 28.69 -28.44 -47.57
C THR A 24 29.97 -27.97 -46.88
N SER A 25 30.21 -26.65 -46.85
CA SER A 25 31.45 -26.05 -46.30
C SER A 25 31.76 -26.41 -44.85
N ASP A 26 30.77 -26.96 -44.13
CA ASP A 26 30.82 -27.14 -42.69
C ASP A 26 31.26 -28.57 -42.29
N ASP A 27 31.31 -29.53 -43.23
CA ASP A 27 31.58 -30.95 -42.94
C ASP A 27 33.03 -31.22 -42.47
N ASP A 28 33.97 -30.31 -42.75
CA ASP A 28 35.40 -30.41 -42.41
C ASP A 28 35.88 -29.29 -41.47
N THR A 29 34.96 -28.59 -40.80
CA THR A 29 35.31 -27.46 -39.91
C THR A 29 35.52 -27.92 -38.46
N PHE A 30 36.70 -27.62 -37.91
CA PHE A 30 36.96 -27.69 -36.47
C PHE A 30 36.88 -26.29 -35.86
N SER A 31 35.93 -26.08 -34.96
CA SER A 31 35.82 -24.85 -34.18
C SER A 31 36.39 -25.05 -32.78
N ALA A 32 37.21 -24.11 -32.33
CA ALA A 32 37.65 -24.01 -30.95
C ALA A 32 37.30 -22.60 -30.44
N GLU A 33 36.63 -22.54 -29.30
CA GLU A 33 36.29 -21.29 -28.62
C GLU A 33 37.29 -21.06 -27.49
N LEU A 34 37.85 -19.85 -27.44
CA LEU A 34 38.80 -19.44 -26.40
C LEU A 34 38.25 -18.18 -25.71
N THR A 35 37.92 -18.31 -24.44
CA THR A 35 37.58 -17.17 -23.57
C THR A 35 38.83 -16.77 -22.79
N VAL A 36 39.25 -15.51 -22.90
CA VAL A 36 40.42 -14.99 -22.19
C VAL A 36 40.01 -13.91 -21.21
N GLN A 37 40.21 -14.18 -19.92
CA GLN A 37 40.02 -13.21 -18.85
C GLN A 37 41.27 -12.34 -18.73
N MET A 38 41.12 -11.03 -18.97
CA MET A 38 42.22 -10.06 -18.92
C MET A 38 42.18 -9.15 -17.69
N ALA A 39 41.12 -9.27 -16.89
CA ALA A 39 40.81 -8.40 -15.76
C ALA A 39 41.93 -8.28 -14.72
N ASP A 40 42.51 -9.44 -14.35
CA ASP A 40 43.52 -9.57 -13.29
C ASP A 40 44.95 -9.28 -13.77
N ASN A 41 45.14 -9.00 -15.05
CA ASN A 41 46.47 -8.70 -15.57
C ASN A 41 46.84 -7.25 -15.23
N GLU A 42 47.83 -7.06 -14.35
CA GLU A 42 48.37 -5.75 -13.97
C GLU A 42 48.81 -4.89 -15.17
N ALA A 43 49.15 -5.51 -16.30
CA ALA A 43 49.52 -4.81 -17.53
C ALA A 43 48.33 -4.37 -18.40
N ALA A 44 47.12 -4.87 -18.14
CA ALA A 44 45.90 -4.56 -18.89
C ALA A 44 45.24 -3.26 -18.39
N LEU A 45 45.99 -2.17 -18.44
CA LEU A 45 45.53 -0.84 -18.04
C LEU A 45 44.64 -0.19 -19.10
N HIS A 46 43.79 0.76 -18.69
CA HIS A 46 42.98 1.53 -19.63
C HIS A 46 43.82 2.19 -20.73
N GLY A 47 43.39 2.07 -21.99
CA GLY A 47 44.06 2.61 -23.17
C GLY A 47 45.27 1.81 -23.62
N THR A 48 45.52 0.63 -23.04
CA THR A 48 46.58 -0.28 -23.50
C THR A 48 46.04 -1.30 -24.49
N THR A 49 46.89 -1.74 -25.42
CA THR A 49 46.58 -2.85 -26.32
C THR A 49 47.28 -4.11 -25.80
N GLN A 50 46.50 -5.15 -25.52
CA GLN A 50 47.02 -6.48 -25.19
C GLN A 50 47.12 -7.32 -26.47
N THR A 51 48.14 -8.18 -26.53
CA THR A 51 48.36 -9.07 -27.67
C THR A 51 48.23 -10.51 -27.22
N ILE A 52 47.28 -11.22 -27.83
CA ILE A 52 47.08 -12.65 -27.61
C ILE A 52 47.58 -13.40 -28.85
N LEU A 53 48.46 -14.36 -28.63
CA LEU A 53 48.96 -15.25 -29.68
C LEU A 53 48.31 -16.62 -29.51
N ILE A 54 47.40 -16.96 -30.42
CA ILE A 54 46.76 -18.27 -30.48
C ILE A 54 47.51 -19.11 -31.50
N GLY A 55 48.31 -20.05 -31.00
CA GLY A 55 48.99 -21.04 -31.84
C GLY A 55 48.20 -22.34 -31.89
N TYR A 56 47.87 -22.83 -33.09
CA TYR A 56 47.41 -24.20 -33.27
C TYR A 56 48.35 -24.97 -34.19
N ARG A 57 48.56 -26.25 -33.86
CA ARG A 57 49.46 -27.14 -34.59
C ARG A 57 48.65 -28.28 -35.21
N ILE A 58 48.74 -28.39 -36.53
CA ILE A 58 48.15 -29.49 -37.31
C ILE A 58 49.31 -30.13 -38.07
N PRO A 59 49.43 -31.46 -38.06
CA PRO A 59 50.68 -32.20 -37.78
C PRO A 59 52.00 -31.40 -37.69
N LEU A 60 52.62 -31.04 -38.82
CA LEU A 60 53.92 -30.36 -38.88
C LEU A 60 53.81 -28.85 -39.11
N THR A 61 52.59 -28.34 -39.32
CA THR A 61 52.32 -26.93 -39.58
C THR A 61 51.85 -26.27 -38.29
N ILE A 62 52.44 -25.12 -37.98
CA ILE A 62 52.00 -24.27 -36.88
C ILE A 62 51.39 -23.03 -37.51
N PHE A 63 50.16 -22.73 -37.15
CA PHE A 63 49.49 -21.48 -37.45
C PHE A 63 49.48 -20.65 -36.18
N ILE A 64 49.82 -19.38 -36.29
CA ILE A 64 49.75 -18.42 -35.20
C ILE A 64 48.82 -17.32 -35.65
N LEU A 65 47.73 -17.15 -34.90
CA LEU A 65 46.86 -16.01 -35.01
C LEU A 65 47.27 -15.00 -33.94
N GLU A 66 47.47 -13.76 -34.36
CA GLU A 66 47.73 -12.63 -33.46
C GLU A 66 46.46 -11.80 -33.36
N ILE A 67 45.98 -11.62 -32.13
CA ILE A 67 44.79 -10.85 -31.81
C ILE A 67 45.22 -9.67 -30.95
N PHE A 68 44.86 -8.47 -31.39
CA PHE A 68 45.07 -7.23 -30.65
C PHE A 68 43.75 -6.86 -29.97
N ILE A 69 43.82 -6.59 -28.66
CA ILE A 69 42.66 -6.22 -27.87
C ILE A 69 42.96 -4.89 -27.19
N ASP A 70 42.21 -3.86 -27.56
CA ASP A 70 42.28 -2.56 -26.91
C ASP A 70 41.49 -2.60 -25.59
N VAL A 71 42.13 -2.23 -24.50
CA VAL A 71 41.55 -2.24 -23.15
C VAL A 71 40.87 -0.91 -22.89
N ASP A 72 39.54 -0.91 -22.89
CA ASP A 72 38.74 0.23 -22.46
C ASP A 72 38.21 0.00 -21.04
N ARG A 73 38.36 0.99 -20.16
CA ARG A 73 37.86 1.02 -18.78
C ARG A 73 37.25 2.40 -18.44
N THR A 74 36.76 3.13 -19.45
CA THR A 74 36.29 4.53 -19.30
C THR A 74 34.89 4.69 -18.68
N VAL A 75 34.20 3.62 -18.29
CA VAL A 75 32.83 3.71 -17.77
C VAL A 75 32.66 2.81 -16.53
N TYR A 76 32.20 3.43 -15.44
CA TYR A 76 31.79 2.95 -14.10
C TYR A 76 32.38 1.65 -13.48
N ASP A 77 32.79 1.82 -12.21
CA ASP A 77 33.05 0.87 -11.13
C ASP A 77 32.69 -0.62 -11.36
N LEU A 78 31.55 -1.03 -10.84
CA LEU A 78 31.11 -2.42 -10.69
C LEU A 78 29.63 -2.45 -11.07
N VAL A 79 29.31 -3.11 -12.18
CA VAL A 79 27.95 -3.11 -12.73
C VAL A 79 27.44 -4.54 -12.72
N PHE A 80 26.36 -4.77 -11.98
CA PHE A 80 25.72 -6.07 -11.89
C PHE A 80 24.57 -6.20 -12.88
N ASN A 81 24.48 -7.36 -13.52
CA ASN A 81 23.28 -7.82 -14.19
C ASN A 81 22.56 -8.80 -13.26
N VAL A 82 21.38 -8.40 -12.80
CA VAL A 82 20.46 -9.27 -12.07
C VAL A 82 19.23 -9.45 -12.91
N SER A 83 18.85 -10.69 -13.17
CA SER A 83 17.57 -11.01 -13.82
C SER A 83 16.86 -12.09 -13.03
N SER A 84 15.57 -11.89 -12.81
CA SER A 84 14.79 -12.80 -12.00
C SER A 84 13.43 -13.06 -12.61
N ALA A 85 13.02 -14.32 -12.62
CA ALA A 85 11.76 -14.75 -13.20
C ALA A 85 11.06 -15.75 -12.28
N VAL A 86 9.74 -15.62 -12.17
CA VAL A 86 8.90 -16.61 -11.49
C VAL A 86 8.76 -17.83 -12.38
N ASP A 87 9.08 -19.02 -11.87
CA ASP A 87 8.78 -20.27 -12.55
C ASP A 87 7.27 -20.54 -12.43
N SER A 88 6.52 -20.09 -13.42
CA SER A 88 5.06 -20.23 -13.47
C SER A 88 4.57 -21.68 -13.56
N LEU A 89 5.43 -22.63 -13.95
CA LEU A 89 5.06 -24.04 -14.06
C LEU A 89 5.11 -24.74 -12.70
N MET A 90 6.07 -24.36 -11.86
CA MET A 90 6.27 -24.91 -10.52
C MET A 90 5.57 -24.09 -9.44
N SER A 91 5.32 -22.81 -9.71
CA SER A 91 4.67 -21.91 -8.75
C SER A 91 3.16 -22.18 -8.66
N THR A 92 2.68 -22.24 -7.42
CA THR A 92 1.27 -22.25 -7.06
C THR A 92 0.95 -21.05 -6.18
N PRO A 93 -0.32 -20.75 -5.88
CA PRO A 93 -0.65 -19.62 -5.03
C PRO A 93 -0.08 -19.70 -3.61
N ASN A 94 0.32 -20.88 -3.10
CA ASN A 94 0.91 -21.04 -1.77
C ASN A 94 2.43 -21.26 -1.79
N HIS A 95 3.02 -21.36 -2.98
CA HIS A 95 4.40 -21.80 -3.16
C HIS A 95 4.94 -21.16 -4.43
N VAL A 96 5.94 -20.29 -4.31
CA VAL A 96 6.49 -19.53 -5.43
C VAL A 96 7.96 -19.88 -5.59
N GLU A 97 8.33 -20.35 -6.77
CA GLU A 97 9.72 -20.60 -7.15
C GLU A 97 10.20 -19.48 -8.07
N ILE A 98 11.37 -18.92 -7.77
CA ILE A 98 11.96 -17.79 -8.49
C ILE A 98 13.38 -18.15 -8.87
N ASP A 99 13.66 -18.12 -10.17
CA ASP A 99 15.00 -18.29 -10.71
C ASP A 99 15.63 -16.92 -10.87
N THR A 100 16.79 -16.74 -10.24
CA THR A 100 17.58 -15.51 -10.30
C THR A 100 18.94 -15.81 -10.89
N ILE A 101 19.37 -14.97 -11.83
CA ILE A 101 20.69 -15.01 -12.44
C ILE A 101 21.40 -13.71 -12.06
N LEU A 102 22.56 -13.85 -11.43
CA LEU A 102 23.47 -12.75 -11.11
C LEU A 102 24.77 -12.93 -11.90
N SER A 103 25.21 -11.87 -12.58
CA SER A 103 26.50 -11.79 -13.26
C SER A 103 27.02 -10.36 -13.24
N LEU A 104 28.29 -10.17 -13.60
CA LEU A 104 28.79 -8.84 -13.91
C LEU A 104 28.38 -8.46 -15.34
N SER A 105 28.04 -7.19 -15.53
CA SER A 105 27.76 -6.62 -16.85
C SER A 105 29.05 -6.49 -17.64
N ASP A 106 28.96 -6.59 -18.98
CA ASP A 106 30.08 -6.29 -19.89
C ASP A 106 30.57 -4.84 -19.78
N LEU A 107 29.78 -3.97 -19.13
CA LEU A 107 30.15 -2.59 -18.81
C LEU A 107 30.97 -2.46 -17.52
N SER A 108 31.04 -3.51 -16.70
CA SER A 108 31.79 -3.50 -15.44
C SER A 108 33.29 -3.47 -15.71
N THR A 109 34.05 -2.71 -14.92
CA THR A 109 35.52 -2.57 -15.10
C THR A 109 36.33 -3.17 -13.95
N ALA A 110 35.63 -3.62 -12.90
CA ALA A 110 36.18 -4.33 -11.75
C ALA A 110 35.38 -5.61 -11.47
N GLU A 111 36.05 -6.54 -10.79
CA GLU A 111 35.46 -7.77 -10.24
C GLU A 111 34.97 -7.52 -8.82
N GLY A 112 33.89 -8.21 -8.43
CA GLY A 112 33.36 -8.14 -7.07
C GLY A 112 34.21 -8.97 -6.12
N GLN A 113 34.70 -8.36 -5.04
CA GLN A 113 35.25 -9.07 -3.88
C GLN A 113 34.17 -9.13 -2.79
N ASN A 114 34.15 -10.20 -1.99
CA ASN A 114 33.15 -10.38 -0.92
C ASN A 114 31.71 -10.10 -1.39
N THR A 115 31.36 -10.61 -2.58
CA THR A 115 30.06 -10.38 -3.20
C THR A 115 28.97 -11.02 -2.36
N GLU A 116 27.94 -10.24 -2.04
CA GLU A 116 26.74 -10.68 -1.36
C GLU A 116 25.50 -10.43 -2.24
N LEU A 117 24.54 -11.35 -2.20
CA LEU A 117 23.20 -11.09 -2.71
C LEU A 117 22.21 -11.04 -1.55
N ASN A 118 21.62 -9.87 -1.36
CA ASN A 118 20.57 -9.65 -0.39
C ASN A 118 19.20 -9.86 -1.05
N ILE A 119 18.39 -10.73 -0.47
CA ILE A 119 17.03 -11.04 -0.89
C ILE A 119 16.08 -10.58 0.21
N PHE A 120 15.13 -9.71 -0.12
CA PHE A 120 14.14 -9.17 0.83
C PHE A 120 12.75 -9.70 0.52
N PHE A 121 12.12 -10.29 1.54
CA PHE A 121 10.84 -10.97 1.39
C PHE A 121 9.68 -10.11 1.93
N PRO A 122 8.48 -10.18 1.32
CA PRO A 122 7.28 -9.60 1.89
C PRO A 122 6.91 -10.32 3.22
N PRO A 123 6.15 -9.66 4.11
CA PRO A 123 5.87 -10.17 5.46
C PRO A 123 4.95 -11.40 5.51
N PHE A 124 4.44 -11.86 4.36
CA PHE A 124 3.47 -12.96 4.25
C PHE A 124 4.06 -14.21 3.62
N VAL A 125 5.38 -14.25 3.43
CA VAL A 125 6.06 -15.40 2.85
C VAL A 125 7.26 -15.77 3.71
N THR A 126 7.54 -17.07 3.74
CA THR A 126 8.72 -17.66 4.35
C THR A 126 9.61 -18.19 3.24
N CYS A 127 10.92 -17.93 3.34
CA CYS A 127 11.89 -18.49 2.40
C CYS A 127 12.39 -19.84 2.93
N GLN A 128 12.38 -20.87 2.09
CA GLN A 128 13.09 -22.11 2.40
C GLN A 128 14.60 -21.89 2.24
N ALA A 129 15.39 -22.43 3.18
CA ALA A 129 16.85 -22.28 3.19
C ALA A 129 17.58 -23.11 2.12
N ASN A 130 16.86 -23.80 1.22
CA ASN A 130 17.45 -24.57 0.12
C ASN A 130 17.61 -23.67 -1.11
N ILE A 131 18.67 -22.87 -1.09
CA ILE A 131 19.13 -22.16 -2.28
C ILE A 131 20.21 -23.01 -2.94
N THR A 132 19.98 -23.35 -4.19
CA THR A 132 20.93 -24.10 -5.02
C THR A 132 21.49 -23.20 -6.10
N SER A 133 22.79 -23.30 -6.32
CA SER A 133 23.50 -22.73 -7.47
C SER A 133 24.29 -23.83 -8.15
N ASP A 134 24.10 -23.96 -9.45
CA ASP A 134 24.71 -25.01 -10.30
C ASP A 134 26.07 -24.58 -10.86
N LYS A 135 26.30 -23.28 -11.02
CA LYS A 135 27.52 -22.71 -11.59
C LYS A 135 28.52 -22.19 -10.57
N LYS A 136 28.07 -21.85 -9.35
CA LYS A 136 28.92 -21.26 -8.32
C LYS A 136 28.52 -21.65 -6.90
N GLU A 137 29.47 -22.02 -6.06
CA GLU A 137 29.20 -22.36 -4.66
C GLU A 137 28.79 -21.10 -3.86
N ILE A 138 27.73 -21.22 -3.06
CA ILE A 138 27.36 -20.21 -2.07
C ILE A 138 28.16 -20.51 -0.80
N ILE A 139 29.00 -19.57 -0.39
CA ILE A 139 29.95 -19.73 0.73
C ILE A 139 29.21 -19.79 2.05
N SER A 140 28.28 -18.86 2.26
CA SER A 140 27.48 -18.79 3.47
C SER A 140 26.11 -18.20 3.22
N LEU A 141 25.16 -18.53 4.10
CA LEU A 141 23.79 -18.07 4.05
C LEU A 141 23.40 -17.58 5.46
N GLN A 142 22.95 -16.33 5.54
CA GLN A 142 22.46 -15.72 6.77
C GLN A 142 20.99 -15.33 6.62
N GLN A 143 20.13 -15.98 7.40
CA GLN A 143 18.70 -15.72 7.39
C GLN A 143 18.31 -14.74 8.52
N PHE A 144 17.62 -13.67 8.14
CA PHE A 144 16.98 -12.70 9.03
C PHE A 144 15.46 -12.84 8.95
N GLU A 145 14.73 -12.11 9.78
CA GLU A 145 13.26 -12.21 9.84
C GLU A 145 12.59 -11.96 8.48
N ARG A 146 13.14 -11.07 7.65
CA ARG A 146 12.55 -10.67 6.35
C ARG A 146 13.57 -10.53 5.22
N SER A 147 14.76 -11.06 5.42
CA SER A 147 15.77 -11.04 4.40
C SER A 147 16.70 -12.24 4.51
N LEU A 148 17.40 -12.50 3.43
CA LEU A 148 18.43 -13.51 3.31
C LEU A 148 19.64 -12.85 2.67
N SER A 149 20.80 -12.94 3.31
CA SER A 149 22.07 -12.58 2.68
C SER A 149 22.79 -13.86 2.26
N LEU A 150 23.23 -13.89 1.00
CA LEU A 150 23.98 -14.98 0.39
C LEU A 150 25.39 -14.49 0.10
N GLU A 151 26.38 -15.06 0.79
CA GLU A 151 27.79 -14.78 0.53
C GLU A 151 28.26 -15.65 -0.64
N ILE A 152 28.66 -14.98 -1.72
CA ILE A 152 29.14 -15.60 -2.97
C ILE A 152 30.67 -15.54 -3.02
N GLY A 153 31.27 -14.55 -2.35
CA GLY A 153 32.72 -14.32 -2.36
C GLY A 153 33.18 -13.56 -3.60
N GLN A 154 34.32 -13.93 -4.17
CA GLN A 154 34.84 -13.24 -5.36
C GLN A 154 34.00 -13.57 -6.58
N LEU A 155 33.48 -12.58 -7.33
CA LEU A 155 32.71 -12.73 -8.56
C LEU A 155 33.53 -12.26 -9.78
N PHE A 156 33.98 -13.22 -10.60
CA PHE A 156 34.73 -12.97 -11.83
C PHE A 156 33.81 -12.56 -12.97
N PHE A 157 34.35 -11.90 -14.01
CA PHE A 157 33.58 -11.48 -15.19
C PHE A 157 32.90 -12.64 -15.94
N THR A 158 33.50 -13.82 -15.90
CA THR A 158 32.97 -15.02 -16.56
C THR A 158 31.98 -15.78 -15.70
N ASP A 159 31.81 -15.38 -14.45
CA ASP A 159 30.96 -16.10 -13.52
C ASP A 159 29.50 -15.69 -13.70
N GLU A 160 28.65 -16.69 -13.55
CA GLU A 160 27.22 -16.53 -13.49
C GLU A 160 26.73 -17.34 -12.30
N VAL A 161 25.92 -16.71 -11.45
CA VAL A 161 25.36 -17.34 -10.25
C VAL A 161 23.88 -17.53 -10.49
N HIS A 162 23.45 -18.78 -10.56
CA HIS A 162 22.05 -19.12 -10.66
C HIS A 162 21.53 -19.43 -9.26
N ILE A 163 20.43 -18.82 -8.88
CA ILE A 163 19.89 -18.88 -7.53
C ILE A 163 18.42 -19.23 -7.68
N LYS A 164 18.08 -20.44 -7.24
CA LYS A 164 16.68 -20.83 -7.10
C LYS A 164 16.18 -20.49 -5.71
N THR A 165 15.25 -19.54 -5.62
CA THR A 165 14.61 -19.11 -4.38
C THR A 165 13.23 -19.73 -4.28
N ILE A 166 12.97 -20.43 -3.18
CA ILE A 166 11.68 -21.06 -2.91
C ILE A 166 10.99 -20.33 -1.75
N LEU A 167 9.81 -19.78 -2.03
CA LEU A 167 8.99 -19.03 -1.08
C LEU A 167 7.68 -19.77 -0.82
N ASP A 168 7.35 -20.00 0.44
CA ASP A 168 6.05 -20.52 0.83
C ASP A 168 5.21 -19.44 1.51
N ALA A 169 3.92 -19.40 1.22
CA ALA A 169 3.00 -18.51 1.91
C ALA A 169 3.00 -18.81 3.42
N ASP A 170 3.23 -17.78 4.23
CA ASP A 170 3.22 -17.93 5.68
C ASP A 170 1.78 -17.99 6.19
N SER A 171 1.28 -19.20 6.37
CA SER A 171 -0.07 -19.45 6.90
C SER A 171 -0.27 -18.97 8.34
N SER A 172 0.80 -18.63 9.07
CA SER A 172 0.71 -18.07 10.42
C SER A 172 0.40 -16.56 10.40
N VAL A 173 0.72 -15.87 9.30
CA VAL A 173 0.47 -14.44 9.16
C VAL A 173 -0.92 -14.22 8.58
N GLN A 174 -1.81 -13.73 9.43
CA GLN A 174 -3.17 -13.43 9.02
C GLN A 174 -3.25 -12.04 8.40
N VAL A 175 -3.79 -11.94 7.18
CA VAL A 175 -4.09 -10.66 6.54
C VAL A 175 -5.50 -10.18 6.91
N PRO A 176 -5.75 -8.85 6.95
CA PRO A 176 -7.09 -8.31 7.14
C PRO A 176 -8.10 -8.91 6.13
N MET A 177 -9.36 -9.05 6.56
CA MET A 177 -10.43 -9.48 5.64
C MET A 177 -10.53 -8.55 4.43
N GLY A 178 -10.87 -9.09 3.25
CA GLY A 178 -10.94 -8.33 2.00
C GLY A 178 -9.62 -8.21 1.24
N VAL A 179 -8.53 -8.76 1.81
CA VAL A 179 -7.20 -8.82 1.20
C VAL A 179 -6.91 -10.27 0.80
N SER A 180 -7.44 -10.73 -0.33
CA SER A 180 -7.18 -12.08 -0.87
C SER A 180 -6.21 -12.01 -2.04
N GLY A 181 -5.17 -12.85 -2.05
CA GLY A 181 -4.24 -12.96 -3.19
C GLY A 181 -3.41 -11.69 -3.37
N LEU A 182 -2.50 -11.43 -2.43
CA LEU A 182 -1.67 -10.23 -2.47
C LEU A 182 -0.63 -10.32 -3.58
N ASN A 183 -0.70 -9.38 -4.53
CA ASN A 183 0.44 -9.02 -5.35
C ASN A 183 1.51 -8.43 -4.43
N SER A 184 2.54 -9.22 -4.20
CA SER A 184 3.69 -8.88 -3.38
C SER A 184 4.91 -8.70 -4.28
N VAL A 185 5.92 -8.01 -3.78
CA VAL A 185 7.16 -7.77 -4.52
C VAL A 185 8.31 -8.36 -3.72
N LEU A 186 9.09 -9.23 -4.37
CA LEU A 186 10.42 -9.63 -3.89
C LEU A 186 11.43 -8.59 -4.37
N VAL A 187 12.36 -8.22 -3.50
CA VAL A 187 13.44 -7.28 -3.85
C VAL A 187 14.78 -7.99 -3.73
N LEU A 188 15.64 -7.78 -4.71
CA LEU A 188 16.99 -8.35 -4.78
C LEU A 188 18.01 -7.21 -4.87
N GLN A 189 19.11 -7.33 -4.15
CA GLN A 189 20.18 -6.33 -4.16
C GLN A 189 21.55 -7.02 -4.12
N PRO A 190 22.34 -6.94 -5.20
CA PRO A 190 23.73 -7.37 -5.17
C PRO A 190 24.61 -6.29 -4.52
N MET A 191 25.62 -6.72 -3.78
CA MET A 191 26.62 -5.87 -3.13
C MET A 191 27.99 -6.52 -3.28
N ALA A 192 29.05 -5.74 -3.48
CA ALA A 192 30.42 -6.27 -3.46
C ALA A 192 31.44 -5.17 -3.13
N ASP A 193 32.57 -5.54 -2.57
CA ASP A 193 33.74 -4.69 -2.47
C ASP A 193 34.46 -4.62 -3.81
N LYS A 194 35.09 -3.47 -4.10
CA LYS A 194 36.19 -3.41 -5.07
C LYS A 194 37.52 -3.31 -4.33
N HIS A 195 38.62 -3.58 -5.00
CA HIS A 195 39.95 -3.61 -4.37
C HIS A 195 40.31 -2.32 -3.60
N ASP A 196 39.80 -1.16 -4.04
CA ASP A 196 40.18 0.16 -3.53
C ASP A 196 39.06 0.93 -2.78
N GLU A 197 37.83 0.41 -2.71
CA GLU A 197 36.71 1.03 -1.96
C GLU A 197 35.90 -0.03 -1.21
N THR A 198 35.35 0.38 -0.06
CA THR A 198 34.46 -0.44 0.74
C THR A 198 33.03 -0.36 0.24
N ASP A 199 32.46 -1.52 -0.08
CA ASP A 199 31.03 -1.81 -0.31
C ASP A 199 30.33 -0.99 -1.41
N ILE A 200 30.25 -1.57 -2.61
CA ILE A 200 29.49 -1.09 -3.76
C ILE A 200 28.17 -1.85 -3.84
N ALA A 201 27.07 -1.14 -3.61
CA ALA A 201 25.73 -1.67 -3.81
C ALA A 201 25.25 -1.48 -5.26
N GLY A 202 24.82 -2.58 -5.89
CA GLY A 202 24.14 -2.54 -7.18
C GLY A 202 22.70 -2.03 -7.08
N SER A 203 22.06 -1.84 -8.24
CA SER A 203 20.65 -1.46 -8.31
C SER A 203 19.74 -2.58 -7.81
N PHE A 204 18.59 -2.20 -7.25
CA PHE A 204 17.57 -3.15 -6.85
C PHE A 204 16.85 -3.76 -8.06
N GLU A 205 16.64 -5.07 -8.01
CA GLU A 205 15.77 -5.81 -8.93
C GLU A 205 14.48 -6.22 -8.22
N TYR A 206 13.35 -6.13 -8.93
CA TYR A 206 12.02 -6.34 -8.37
C TYR A 206 11.26 -7.44 -9.09
N VAL A 207 10.75 -8.42 -8.35
CA VAL A 207 9.94 -9.51 -8.90
C VAL A 207 8.54 -9.48 -8.32
N ASN A 208 7.53 -9.36 -9.18
CA ASN A 208 6.14 -9.45 -8.77
C ASN A 208 5.76 -10.92 -8.55
N ILE A 209 5.17 -11.20 -7.40
CA ILE A 209 4.67 -12.51 -7.03
C ILE A 209 3.25 -12.40 -6.50
N THR A 210 2.45 -13.45 -6.66
CA THR A 210 1.12 -13.51 -6.06
C THR A 210 1.09 -14.65 -5.06
N VAL A 211 0.78 -14.34 -3.80
CA VAL A 211 0.66 -15.34 -2.74
C VAL A 211 -0.74 -15.33 -2.14
N THR A 212 -1.26 -16.53 -1.89
CA THR A 212 -2.52 -16.73 -1.20
C THR A 212 -2.28 -16.58 0.27
N THR A 213 -2.98 -15.62 0.82
CA THR A 213 -2.91 -15.27 2.22
C THR A 213 -4.09 -15.89 2.94
N THR A 214 -3.83 -16.42 4.14
CA THR A 214 -4.90 -16.77 5.06
C THR A 214 -5.48 -15.48 5.63
N THR A 215 -6.71 -15.15 5.22
CA THR A 215 -7.46 -14.09 5.89
C THR A 215 -7.60 -14.43 7.36
N ALA A 216 -7.45 -13.42 8.23
CA ALA A 216 -7.80 -13.54 9.63
C ALA A 216 -9.27 -13.97 9.77
N LEU A 217 -9.52 -15.28 9.91
CA LEU A 217 -10.82 -15.82 10.31
C LEU A 217 -11.08 -15.57 11.80
N GLY A 218 -10.07 -15.10 12.55
CA GLY A 218 -10.18 -14.72 13.95
C GLY A 218 -10.44 -13.23 14.12
N GLY A 219 -11.65 -12.86 14.53
CA GLY A 219 -11.85 -11.56 15.19
C GLY A 219 -13.24 -10.95 15.07
N CYS A 220 -14.01 -11.33 14.06
CA CYS A 220 -15.37 -10.83 13.91
C CYS A 220 -16.38 -11.88 14.36
N ILE A 221 -16.42 -12.16 15.67
CA ILE A 221 -17.62 -12.82 16.24
C ILE A 221 -18.75 -11.84 15.94
N PRO A 222 -19.76 -12.21 15.11
CA PRO A 222 -20.80 -11.29 14.70
C PRO A 222 -21.63 -10.89 15.92
N GLN A 223 -21.26 -9.78 16.55
CA GLN A 223 -22.20 -9.03 17.34
C GLN A 223 -22.98 -8.18 16.35
N LEU A 224 -24.28 -8.40 16.25
CA LEU A 224 -25.17 -7.53 15.48
C LEU A 224 -25.01 -6.08 15.97
N TYR A 225 -24.16 -5.30 15.31
CA TYR A 225 -24.21 -3.85 15.36
C TYR A 225 -25.44 -3.43 14.56
N GLN A 226 -26.62 -3.65 15.14
CA GLN A 226 -27.85 -3.22 14.52
C GLN A 226 -27.73 -1.72 14.25
N PHE A 227 -28.00 -1.33 13.02
CA PHE A 227 -28.06 0.07 12.62
C PHE A 227 -29.10 0.86 13.46
N GLU A 228 -30.00 0.14 14.13
CA GLU A 228 -30.95 0.64 15.12
C GLU A 228 -30.28 1.19 16.40
N SER A 229 -29.10 0.68 16.79
CA SER A 229 -28.34 1.20 17.94
C SER A 229 -27.52 2.45 17.61
N ILE A 230 -27.44 2.83 16.33
CA ILE A 230 -26.78 4.05 15.87
C ILE A 230 -27.70 5.23 16.17
N GLY A 231 -27.21 6.19 16.97
CA GLY A 231 -27.95 7.40 17.29
C GLY A 231 -28.23 8.23 16.04
N ASP A 232 -29.31 9.01 16.04
CA ASP A 232 -29.72 9.81 14.88
C ASP A 232 -28.63 10.80 14.42
N CYS A 233 -27.85 11.34 15.37
CA CYS A 233 -26.72 12.24 15.09
C CYS A 233 -25.53 11.55 14.41
N GLN A 234 -25.47 10.22 14.43
CA GLN A 234 -24.43 9.42 13.79
C GLN A 234 -24.80 9.02 12.35
N LEU A 235 -26.02 9.32 11.92
CA LEU A 235 -26.50 9.13 10.56
C LEU A 235 -26.50 10.46 9.81
N SER A 236 -25.91 10.46 8.63
CA SER A 236 -26.00 11.58 7.70
C SER A 236 -26.21 11.06 6.28
N SER A 237 -26.62 11.94 5.37
CA SER A 237 -26.85 11.56 3.98
C SER A 237 -26.34 12.65 3.05
N SER A 238 -26.22 12.34 1.77
CA SER A 238 -25.92 13.34 0.76
C SER A 238 -26.94 14.49 0.80
N PRO A 239 -26.53 15.73 0.49
CA PRO A 239 -27.45 16.87 0.40
C PRO A 239 -28.65 16.58 -0.50
N GLU A 240 -29.77 17.25 -0.24
CA GLU A 240 -31.01 17.18 -1.04
C GLU A 240 -31.77 15.84 -0.95
N SER A 241 -31.37 14.89 -0.10
CA SER A 241 -32.17 13.68 0.16
C SER A 241 -33.63 14.03 0.47
N ILE A 242 -34.58 13.32 -0.16
CA ILE A 242 -36.02 13.62 -0.07
C ILE A 242 -36.53 13.31 1.34
N THR A 243 -36.02 12.23 1.95
CA THR A 243 -36.24 11.89 3.35
C THR A 243 -34.91 11.92 4.12
N PRO A 244 -34.93 12.24 5.43
CA PRO A 244 -33.71 12.37 6.22
C PRO A 244 -32.99 11.03 6.41
N ALA A 245 -31.71 11.09 6.76
CA ALA A 245 -30.86 9.92 7.00
C ALA A 245 -31.42 8.98 8.08
N THR A 246 -32.15 9.50 9.06
CA THR A 246 -32.79 8.73 10.14
C THR A 246 -33.87 7.76 9.64
N GLU A 247 -34.48 8.05 8.49
CA GLU A 247 -35.46 7.15 7.86
C GLU A 247 -34.81 5.88 7.26
N ALA A 248 -33.47 5.81 7.23
CA ALA A 248 -32.74 4.61 6.79
C ALA A 248 -32.80 3.45 7.81
N LYS A 249 -33.27 3.68 9.04
CA LYS A 249 -33.39 2.62 10.04
C LYS A 249 -34.55 1.67 9.72
N PHE A 250 -34.43 0.40 10.11
CA PHE A 250 -35.44 -0.63 9.81
C PHE A 250 -36.80 -0.35 10.49
N ASP A 251 -36.77 0.23 11.70
CA ASP A 251 -37.92 0.63 12.51
C ASP A 251 -38.53 1.98 12.12
N ALA A 252 -37.86 2.77 11.28
CA ALA A 252 -38.39 4.04 10.77
C ALA A 252 -39.56 3.84 9.79
N GLY A 253 -40.29 4.91 9.46
CA GLY A 253 -41.50 4.82 8.64
C GLY A 253 -41.23 4.47 7.18
N SER A 254 -40.71 5.45 6.43
CA SER A 254 -40.78 5.51 4.97
C SER A 254 -39.55 4.98 4.22
N GLY A 255 -38.38 4.98 4.86
CA GLY A 255 -37.10 4.67 4.21
C GLY A 255 -36.35 5.93 3.78
N TRP A 256 -35.02 5.88 3.81
CA TRP A 256 -34.18 6.95 3.27
C TRP A 256 -34.27 6.98 1.75
N THR A 257 -34.56 8.16 1.21
CA THR A 257 -34.85 8.38 -0.21
C THR A 257 -33.83 9.38 -0.76
N PRO A 258 -32.86 8.93 -1.60
CA PRO A 258 -31.93 9.85 -2.23
C PRO A 258 -32.64 10.76 -3.25
N PHE A 259 -32.06 11.93 -3.51
CA PHE A 259 -32.55 12.80 -4.58
C PHE A 259 -32.27 12.21 -5.96
N VAL A 260 -33.31 12.10 -6.77
CA VAL A 260 -33.25 11.60 -8.16
C VAL A 260 -33.59 12.76 -9.09
N HIS A 261 -32.69 13.11 -10.03
CA HIS A 261 -32.93 14.19 -11.00
C HIS A 261 -32.98 13.63 -12.42
N LEU A 262 -34.04 13.95 -13.18
CA LEU A 262 -34.19 13.61 -14.60
C LEU A 262 -33.96 12.13 -14.94
N GLY A 263 -34.41 11.22 -14.08
CA GLY A 263 -34.28 9.81 -14.42
C GLY A 263 -32.86 9.26 -14.24
N ALA A 264 -32.06 9.82 -13.33
CA ALA A 264 -30.80 9.23 -12.85
C ALA A 264 -30.58 9.57 -11.37
N VAL A 265 -30.19 8.58 -10.56
CA VAL A 265 -29.53 8.88 -9.29
C VAL A 265 -28.21 9.52 -9.67
N ARG A 266 -27.98 10.79 -9.28
CA ARG A 266 -26.66 11.40 -9.48
C ARG A 266 -25.61 10.47 -8.88
N HIS A 267 -24.52 10.25 -9.61
CA HIS A 267 -23.34 9.62 -9.05
C HIS A 267 -23.04 10.30 -7.71
N GLU A 268 -22.77 9.52 -6.66
CA GLU A 268 -22.44 9.99 -5.30
C GLU A 268 -23.61 10.28 -4.32
N ARG A 269 -24.84 9.78 -4.57
CA ARG A 269 -25.86 9.78 -3.49
C ARG A 269 -25.55 8.70 -2.45
N TYR A 270 -25.46 9.11 -1.18
CA TYR A 270 -25.03 8.23 -0.10
C TYR A 270 -25.85 8.40 1.17
N ILE A 271 -25.90 7.32 1.95
CA ILE A 271 -26.17 7.33 3.38
C ILE A 271 -24.86 7.00 4.11
N GLN A 272 -24.60 7.69 5.20
CA GLN A 272 -23.38 7.57 5.99
C GLN A 272 -23.74 7.20 7.42
N ALA A 273 -22.97 6.27 7.98
CA ALA A 273 -23.02 5.91 9.39
C ALA A 273 -21.67 6.13 10.05
N TYR A 274 -21.69 6.68 11.27
CA TYR A 274 -20.54 6.83 12.16
C TYR A 274 -20.69 5.89 13.36
N PHE A 275 -19.71 5.02 13.62
CA PHE A 275 -19.85 3.97 14.63
C PHE A 275 -19.23 4.30 15.99
N GLY A 276 -18.57 5.45 16.14
CA GLY A 276 -17.72 5.65 17.30
C GLY A 276 -16.41 4.90 17.12
N ASN A 277 -16.42 3.61 17.45
CA ASN A 277 -15.30 2.67 17.28
C ASN A 277 -14.99 2.39 15.81
N LYS A 278 -13.78 1.88 15.52
CA LYS A 278 -13.54 1.22 14.24
C LYS A 278 -14.32 -0.09 14.22
N VAL A 279 -15.04 -0.32 13.14
CA VAL A 279 -15.83 -1.52 12.91
C VAL A 279 -15.44 -2.16 11.58
N LEU A 280 -15.65 -3.45 11.48
CA LEU A 280 -15.49 -4.22 10.26
C LEU A 280 -16.86 -4.79 9.88
N ILE A 281 -17.45 -4.26 8.81
CA ILE A 281 -18.78 -4.66 8.33
C ILE A 281 -18.65 -5.64 7.18
N ASN A 282 -19.23 -6.82 7.33
CA ASN A 282 -19.14 -7.91 6.35
C ASN A 282 -20.46 -8.20 5.62
N HIS A 283 -21.61 -7.77 6.16
CA HIS A 283 -22.90 -7.86 5.47
C HIS A 283 -23.73 -6.60 5.63
N ILE A 284 -24.59 -6.35 4.65
CA ILE A 284 -25.59 -5.30 4.65
C ILE A 284 -26.94 -5.96 4.44
N ARG A 285 -27.80 -5.91 5.43
CA ARG A 285 -29.22 -6.19 5.24
C ARG A 285 -29.90 -4.94 4.70
N MET A 286 -30.55 -5.06 3.56
CA MET A 286 -31.21 -3.97 2.88
C MET A 286 -32.71 -4.27 2.71
N LEU A 287 -33.55 -3.29 3.04
CA LEU A 287 -34.97 -3.27 2.69
C LEU A 287 -35.23 -2.18 1.66
N GLN A 288 -35.83 -2.55 0.53
CA GLN A 288 -36.15 -1.66 -0.58
C GLN A 288 -37.65 -1.38 -0.61
N THR A 289 -38.07 -0.22 -0.12
CA THR A 289 -39.49 0.17 0.00
C THR A 289 -40.00 1.05 -1.14
N GLY A 290 -39.08 1.67 -1.90
CA GLY A 290 -39.43 2.52 -3.05
C GLY A 290 -39.91 1.75 -4.28
N ALA A 291 -40.43 2.49 -5.26
CA ALA A 291 -40.88 1.97 -6.54
C ALA A 291 -39.70 1.56 -7.45
N ALA A 292 -38.58 2.29 -7.36
CA ALA A 292 -37.29 1.85 -7.88
C ALA A 292 -36.49 1.07 -6.83
N LYS A 293 -35.62 0.20 -7.32
CA LYS A 293 -34.75 -0.72 -6.58
C LYS A 293 -33.30 -0.45 -6.95
N ALA A 294 -32.40 -0.63 -5.99
CA ALA A 294 -30.97 -0.55 -6.25
C ALA A 294 -30.56 -1.69 -7.17
N LYS A 295 -29.67 -1.38 -8.11
CA LYS A 295 -29.00 -2.36 -8.97
C LYS A 295 -27.53 -2.48 -8.62
N THR A 296 -26.93 -1.36 -8.21
CA THR A 296 -25.51 -1.30 -7.85
C THR A 296 -25.32 -0.42 -6.61
N LEU A 297 -24.70 -0.99 -5.58
CA LEU A 297 -24.22 -0.27 -4.40
C LEU A 297 -22.70 -0.24 -4.40
N LYS A 298 -22.12 0.84 -3.88
CA LYS A 298 -20.69 0.94 -3.61
C LYS A 298 -20.47 1.38 -2.18
N LEU A 299 -19.39 0.90 -1.55
CA LEU A 299 -19.02 1.34 -0.21
C LEU A 299 -17.75 2.16 -0.23
N ARG A 300 -17.75 3.22 0.58
CA ARG A 300 -16.54 3.98 0.93
C ARG A 300 -16.33 3.95 2.43
N TYR A 301 -15.07 3.93 2.82
CA TYR A 301 -14.62 3.80 4.21
C TYR A 301 -13.80 5.02 4.62
N SER A 302 -13.94 5.44 5.87
CA SER A 302 -13.15 6.55 6.43
C SER A 302 -12.94 6.38 7.94
N ASN A 303 -11.84 6.94 8.46
CA ASN A 303 -11.56 7.02 9.89
C ASN A 303 -11.81 8.42 10.48
N ASP A 304 -11.79 9.46 9.64
CA ASP A 304 -11.92 10.87 10.04
C ASP A 304 -13.22 11.53 9.53
N GLY A 305 -13.94 10.87 8.62
CA GLY A 305 -15.13 11.40 7.95
C GLY A 305 -14.82 12.33 6.77
N VAL A 306 -13.54 12.62 6.51
CA VAL A 306 -13.05 13.58 5.51
C VAL A 306 -12.36 12.87 4.36
N ALA A 307 -11.39 12.00 4.65
CA ALA A 307 -10.67 11.20 3.66
C ALA A 307 -11.38 9.86 3.46
N TRP A 308 -11.72 9.54 2.21
CA TRP A 308 -12.50 8.35 1.87
C TRP A 308 -11.73 7.41 0.95
N VAL A 309 -11.75 6.12 1.28
CA VAL A 309 -11.13 5.06 0.48
C VAL A 309 -12.23 4.20 -0.13
N GLU A 310 -12.12 3.96 -1.44
CA GLU A 310 -12.95 3.02 -2.20
C GLU A 310 -12.03 1.88 -2.67
N LYS A 311 -12.38 0.63 -2.36
CA LYS A 311 -11.59 -0.54 -2.78
C LYS A 311 -12.02 -1.01 -4.18
N PRO A 312 -11.08 -1.37 -5.07
CA PRO A 312 -11.41 -2.00 -6.35
C PRO A 312 -12.27 -3.26 -6.10
N GLY A 313 -13.36 -3.42 -6.85
CA GLY A 313 -14.24 -4.58 -6.73
C GLY A 313 -15.27 -4.52 -5.59
N ASN A 314 -15.35 -3.42 -4.83
CA ASN A 314 -16.36 -3.25 -3.77
C ASN A 314 -17.72 -2.77 -4.31
N SER A 315 -18.15 -3.38 -5.41
CA SER A 315 -19.46 -3.16 -6.04
C SER A 315 -20.37 -4.30 -5.64
N ILE A 316 -21.46 -3.97 -4.95
CA ILE A 316 -22.47 -4.95 -4.53
C ILE A 316 -23.64 -4.84 -5.49
N SER A 317 -24.16 -5.98 -5.93
CA SER A 317 -25.30 -6.04 -6.87
C SER A 317 -26.53 -6.61 -6.18
N PRO A 318 -27.35 -5.76 -5.53
CA PRO A 318 -28.70 -6.09 -5.08
C PRO A 318 -29.55 -6.82 -6.13
N ASP A 319 -30.41 -7.73 -5.69
CA ASP A 319 -31.46 -8.26 -6.56
C ASP A 319 -32.65 -7.28 -6.59
N PRO A 320 -32.96 -6.64 -7.74
CA PRO A 320 -34.09 -5.71 -7.83
C PRO A 320 -35.46 -6.40 -7.64
N PHE A 321 -35.55 -7.73 -7.72
CA PHE A 321 -36.79 -8.46 -7.46
C PHE A 321 -37.03 -8.71 -5.96
N LEU A 322 -36.01 -8.53 -5.12
CA LEU A 322 -36.11 -8.74 -3.68
C LEU A 322 -36.35 -7.42 -2.95
N THR A 323 -37.37 -7.40 -2.10
CA THR A 323 -37.64 -6.24 -1.23
C THR A 323 -36.82 -6.25 0.04
N ASN A 324 -36.37 -7.42 0.51
CA ASN A 324 -35.53 -7.58 1.70
C ASN A 324 -34.45 -8.63 1.39
N GLU A 325 -33.19 -8.26 1.54
CA GLU A 325 -32.06 -9.14 1.25
C GLU A 325 -30.88 -8.85 2.19
N THR A 326 -29.98 -9.83 2.31
CA THR A 326 -28.70 -9.68 3.01
C THR A 326 -27.59 -9.82 2.00
N LEU A 327 -26.79 -8.78 1.86
CA LEU A 327 -25.74 -8.64 0.87
C LEU A 327 -24.37 -8.80 1.55
N SER A 328 -23.53 -9.66 1.00
CA SER A 328 -22.14 -9.78 1.45
C SER A 328 -21.31 -8.61 0.91
N VAL A 329 -20.42 -8.08 1.75
CA VAL A 329 -19.46 -7.04 1.38
C VAL A 329 -18.21 -7.71 0.80
N PRO A 330 -17.86 -7.52 -0.49
CA PRO A 330 -16.76 -8.23 -1.13
C PRO A 330 -15.38 -7.92 -0.54
N ALA A 331 -15.14 -6.66 -0.18
CA ALA A 331 -13.87 -6.18 0.37
C ALA A 331 -14.12 -5.35 1.63
N PRO A 332 -14.47 -5.98 2.76
CA PRO A 332 -14.77 -5.28 4.00
C PRO A 332 -13.52 -4.61 4.58
N GLU A 333 -13.62 -3.35 5.00
CA GLU A 333 -12.51 -2.59 5.58
C GLU A 333 -12.86 -2.13 7.00
N THR A 334 -11.86 -2.17 7.88
CA THR A 334 -11.95 -1.62 9.22
C THR A 334 -12.00 -0.09 9.18
N SER A 335 -13.09 0.51 9.66
CA SER A 335 -13.31 1.96 9.58
C SER A 335 -14.26 2.50 10.65
N ARG A 336 -14.19 3.80 10.95
CA ARG A 336 -15.15 4.47 11.86
C ARG A 336 -16.38 5.00 11.14
N TYR A 337 -16.28 5.21 9.84
CA TYR A 337 -17.33 5.72 8.98
C TYR A 337 -17.48 4.83 7.76
N ILE A 338 -18.73 4.55 7.41
CA ILE A 338 -19.09 3.85 6.17
C ILE A 338 -20.11 4.69 5.42
N ARG A 339 -19.86 4.89 4.11
CA ARG A 339 -20.83 5.44 3.16
C ARG A 339 -21.34 4.32 2.27
N ILE A 340 -22.65 4.14 2.24
CA ILE A 340 -23.34 3.30 1.28
C ILE A 340 -23.82 4.20 0.15
N MET A 341 -23.25 4.04 -1.03
CA MET A 341 -23.56 4.83 -2.21
C MET A 341 -24.47 4.05 -3.14
N ILE A 342 -25.60 4.66 -3.54
CA ILE A 342 -26.46 4.10 -4.57
C ILE A 342 -25.91 4.55 -5.93
N SER A 343 -25.32 3.62 -6.68
CA SER A 343 -24.68 3.93 -7.96
C SER A 343 -25.64 3.82 -9.13
N GLU A 344 -26.58 2.86 -9.09
CA GLU A 344 -27.57 2.61 -10.14
C GLU A 344 -28.89 2.11 -9.55
N LEU A 345 -30.01 2.52 -10.17
CA LEU A 345 -31.34 1.93 -9.95
C LEU A 345 -31.79 1.13 -11.16
N ASP A 346 -32.72 0.20 -10.96
CA ASP A 346 -33.41 -0.53 -12.02
C ASP A 346 -34.28 0.39 -12.91
N HIS A 347 -34.95 1.37 -12.28
CA HIS A 347 -35.84 2.35 -12.91
C HIS A 347 -35.49 3.74 -12.41
N ASN A 348 -34.53 4.37 -13.08
CA ASN A 348 -34.02 5.65 -12.60
C ASN A 348 -35.04 6.80 -12.62
N ASN A 349 -36.19 6.67 -13.29
CA ASN A 349 -37.28 7.65 -13.33
C ASN A 349 -38.28 7.54 -12.16
N LEU A 350 -38.13 6.54 -11.29
CA LEU A 350 -38.98 6.33 -10.12
C LEU A 350 -38.20 6.65 -8.83
N THR A 351 -38.94 6.90 -7.75
CA THR A 351 -38.35 7.11 -6.43
C THR A 351 -37.92 5.78 -5.82
N ALA A 352 -36.71 5.73 -5.28
CA ALA A 352 -36.21 4.60 -4.50
C ALA A 352 -36.12 5.00 -3.03
N ALA A 353 -36.46 4.08 -2.13
CA ALA A 353 -36.39 4.27 -0.68
C ALA A 353 -35.80 3.03 -0.05
N PHE A 354 -34.86 3.22 0.87
CA PHE A 354 -34.01 2.16 1.41
C PHE A 354 -33.94 2.21 2.93
N LYS A 355 -33.91 1.03 3.55
CA LYS A 355 -33.54 0.86 4.96
C LYS A 355 -32.35 -0.10 5.03
N PHE A 356 -31.44 0.16 5.95
CA PHE A 356 -30.19 -0.58 6.06
C PHE A 356 -29.97 -1.09 7.48
N SER A 357 -29.37 -2.26 7.57
CA SER A 357 -28.82 -2.83 8.78
C SER A 357 -27.44 -3.38 8.44
N LEU A 358 -26.41 -2.92 9.14
CA LEU A 358 -25.04 -3.36 8.92
C LEU A 358 -24.72 -4.48 9.90
N VAL A 359 -24.01 -5.50 9.44
CA VAL A 359 -23.61 -6.66 10.26
C VAL A 359 -22.09 -6.75 10.23
N GLY A 360 -21.48 -6.82 11.40
CA GLY A 360 -20.04 -6.77 11.57
C GLY A 360 -19.62 -6.89 13.03
N CYS A 361 -18.48 -6.30 13.37
CA CYS A 361 -17.93 -6.27 14.73
C CYS A 361 -17.11 -5.00 14.95
N ALA A 362 -16.96 -4.60 16.21
CA ALA A 362 -15.97 -3.60 16.58
C ALA A 362 -14.56 -4.21 16.57
N THR A 363 -13.62 -3.49 15.97
CA THR A 363 -12.19 -3.85 15.94
C THR A 363 -11.37 -3.02 16.91
N THR A 364 -11.95 -1.95 17.46
CA THR A 364 -11.33 -1.11 18.49
C THR A 364 -12.37 -0.72 19.55
N ASN A 365 -11.89 -0.34 20.74
CA ASN A 365 -12.70 0.21 21.84
C ASN A 365 -12.33 1.67 22.14
N ASP A 366 -11.88 2.39 21.13
CA ASP A 366 -11.31 3.74 21.20
C ASP A 366 -12.29 4.82 20.69
N SER A 367 -13.59 4.61 20.87
CA SER A 367 -14.61 5.61 20.55
C SER A 367 -14.30 6.89 21.31
N PRO A 368 -14.06 8.02 20.63
CA PRO A 368 -13.90 9.29 21.31
C PRO A 368 -15.25 9.63 21.96
N PRO A 369 -15.28 9.97 23.26
CA PRO A 369 -16.52 10.34 23.92
C PRO A 369 -17.08 11.64 23.30
N GLY A 370 -18.36 11.63 22.95
CA GLY A 370 -19.26 12.75 23.24
C GLY A 370 -19.20 14.07 22.44
N VAL A 371 -18.41 14.23 21.38
CA VAL A 371 -18.49 15.49 20.61
C VAL A 371 -19.70 15.47 19.67
N ASN A 372 -20.59 16.47 19.73
CA ASN A 372 -21.58 16.73 18.67
C ASN A 372 -20.83 17.22 17.41
N ARG A 373 -20.44 16.27 16.54
CA ARG A 373 -19.52 16.49 15.41
C ARG A 373 -20.13 17.20 14.20
N GLN A 374 -21.32 17.79 14.30
CA GLN A 374 -21.84 18.56 13.18
C GLN A 374 -21.04 19.86 12.98
N VAL A 375 -20.50 20.42 14.06
CA VAL A 375 -19.70 21.66 14.04
C VAL A 375 -18.20 21.34 14.11
N GLY A 376 -17.45 21.82 13.12
CA GLY A 376 -15.98 21.70 13.04
C GLY A 376 -15.24 22.83 13.74
N SER A 377 -15.81 24.03 13.74
CA SER A 377 -15.25 25.19 14.44
C SER A 377 -16.35 26.16 14.85
N LEU A 378 -16.15 26.87 15.95
CA LEU A 378 -17.01 27.97 16.34
C LEU A 378 -16.56 29.24 15.60
N ILE A 379 -17.52 30.08 15.23
CA ILE A 379 -17.28 31.37 14.57
C ILE A 379 -17.48 32.51 15.57
N GLY A 380 -18.47 32.40 16.44
CA GLY A 380 -18.75 33.39 17.46
C GLY A 380 -20.17 33.33 17.98
N TYR A 381 -20.52 34.30 18.82
CA TYR A 381 -21.80 34.41 19.50
C TYR A 381 -22.39 35.80 19.31
N ASP A 382 -23.66 35.86 18.91
CA ASP A 382 -24.45 37.08 18.83
C ASP A 382 -25.27 37.21 20.14
N PRO A 383 -25.04 38.23 20.97
CA PRO A 383 -25.77 38.41 22.21
C PRO A 383 -27.14 39.07 22.05
N GLU A 384 -27.38 39.82 20.96
CA GLU A 384 -28.68 40.43 20.64
C GLU A 384 -29.69 39.36 20.20
N GLU A 385 -29.23 38.39 19.42
CA GLU A 385 -29.97 37.19 19.09
C GLU A 385 -29.23 35.99 19.68
N PRO A 386 -29.50 35.57 20.94
CA PRO A 386 -28.66 34.67 21.73
C PRO A 386 -28.42 33.35 21.01
N ARG A 387 -27.39 33.34 20.18
CA ARG A 387 -27.16 32.33 19.16
C ARG A 387 -25.67 32.20 18.92
N VAL A 388 -25.20 30.98 19.01
CA VAL A 388 -23.83 30.59 18.67
C VAL A 388 -23.80 30.21 17.20
N TYR A 389 -22.78 30.65 16.49
CA TYR A 389 -22.51 30.32 15.10
C TYR A 389 -21.25 29.47 15.00
N GLY A 390 -21.24 28.54 14.07
CA GLY A 390 -20.13 27.63 13.81
C GLY A 390 -20.06 27.25 12.35
N MET A 391 -18.94 26.68 11.93
CA MET A 391 -18.78 26.01 10.65
C MET A 391 -19.03 24.52 10.84
N SER A 392 -19.66 23.86 9.88
CA SER A 392 -19.81 22.41 9.91
C SER A 392 -18.45 21.70 9.89
N SER A 393 -18.40 20.46 10.36
CA SER A 393 -17.15 19.66 10.43
C SER A 393 -16.54 19.31 9.08
N ASP A 394 -17.32 19.36 8.01
CA ASP A 394 -16.85 19.26 6.63
C ASP A 394 -16.40 20.61 6.03
N GLY A 395 -16.58 21.72 6.75
CA GLY A 395 -16.22 23.06 6.31
C GLY A 395 -17.15 23.67 5.26
N LEU A 396 -18.27 23.02 4.93
CA LEU A 396 -19.10 23.39 3.77
C LEU A 396 -20.29 24.28 4.11
N GLN A 397 -20.75 24.29 5.36
CA GLN A 397 -21.98 24.98 5.75
C GLN A 397 -21.82 25.72 7.07
N TYR A 398 -22.39 26.93 7.13
CA TYR A 398 -22.58 27.59 8.40
C TYR A 398 -23.66 26.89 9.22
N MET A 399 -23.48 26.88 10.52
CA MET A 399 -24.41 26.32 11.49
C MET A 399 -24.70 27.35 12.57
N SER A 400 -25.86 27.23 13.22
CA SER A 400 -26.16 27.97 14.44
C SER A 400 -26.94 27.16 15.45
N SER A 401 -26.80 27.55 16.70
CA SER A 401 -27.49 26.98 17.85
C SER A 401 -27.95 28.09 18.80
N VAL A 402 -29.14 27.93 19.37
CA VAL A 402 -29.69 28.86 20.37
C VAL A 402 -29.31 28.44 21.79
N ASP A 403 -29.09 27.14 22.00
CA ASP A 403 -28.83 26.50 23.29
C ASP A 403 -27.41 25.94 23.40
N GLY A 404 -26.58 26.09 22.36
CA GLY A 404 -25.24 25.52 22.26
C GLY A 404 -25.21 24.00 22.00
N THR A 405 -26.36 23.33 22.06
CA THR A 405 -26.45 21.86 22.04
C THR A 405 -27.11 21.34 20.76
N VAL A 406 -28.14 22.02 20.26
CA VAL A 406 -28.84 21.69 19.01
C VAL A 406 -28.40 22.64 17.90
N TRP A 407 -27.75 22.08 16.89
CA TRP A 407 -27.20 22.82 15.76
C TRP A 407 -28.04 22.63 14.49
N LYS A 408 -28.24 23.71 13.72
CA LYS A 408 -28.97 23.72 12.46
C LYS A 408 -28.16 24.46 11.40
N THR A 409 -28.29 24.06 10.13
CA THR A 409 -27.71 24.80 9.01
C THR A 409 -28.23 26.23 9.00
N SER A 410 -27.32 27.19 8.89
CA SER A 410 -27.59 28.63 8.81
C SER A 410 -27.41 29.12 7.39
N ILE A 411 -28.20 30.13 7.03
CA ILE A 411 -28.03 30.85 5.76
C ILE A 411 -26.78 31.73 5.90
N THR A 412 -25.87 31.66 4.93
CA THR A 412 -24.60 32.41 4.92
C THR A 412 -24.77 33.90 5.19
N SER A 413 -25.75 34.55 4.54
CA SER A 413 -26.00 35.98 4.73
C SER A 413 -26.40 36.35 6.16
N HIS A 414 -27.04 35.44 6.92
CA HIS A 414 -27.40 35.70 8.32
C HIS A 414 -26.16 35.67 9.21
N VAL A 415 -25.25 34.72 8.97
CA VAL A 415 -24.00 34.63 9.74
C VAL A 415 -23.09 35.83 9.45
N GLU A 416 -22.96 36.23 8.19
CA GLU A 416 -22.18 37.40 7.81
C GLU A 416 -22.78 38.70 8.36
N ASN A 417 -24.11 38.85 8.35
CA ASN A 417 -24.77 40.00 8.98
C ASN A 417 -24.55 40.02 10.51
N ALA A 418 -24.59 38.87 11.17
CA ALA A 418 -24.31 38.76 12.60
C ALA A 418 -22.86 39.18 12.92
N ARG A 419 -21.89 38.75 12.10
CA ARG A 419 -20.46 39.12 12.27
C ARG A 419 -20.19 40.62 12.12
N LEU A 420 -21.06 41.35 11.41
CA LEU A 420 -20.95 42.79 11.23
C LEU A 420 -21.58 43.58 12.40
N LYS A 421 -22.29 42.93 13.33
CA LYS A 421 -22.83 43.59 14.52
C LYS A 421 -21.70 43.99 15.48
N LEU A 422 -21.88 45.11 16.15
CA LEU A 422 -20.86 45.74 16.99
C LEU A 422 -20.60 44.98 18.31
N ASP A 423 -21.57 44.18 18.72
CA ASP A 423 -21.59 43.36 19.94
C ASP A 423 -21.31 41.88 19.69
N PHE A 424 -21.10 41.48 18.44
CA PHE A 424 -20.76 40.11 18.07
C PHE A 424 -19.44 39.69 18.73
N LYS A 425 -19.47 38.56 19.44
CA LYS A 425 -18.30 38.00 20.12
C LYS A 425 -17.69 36.92 19.24
N ALA A 426 -16.62 37.26 18.53
CA ALA A 426 -15.88 36.28 17.72
C ALA A 426 -15.35 35.13 18.58
N ALA A 427 -15.36 33.93 18.03
CA ALA A 427 -14.73 32.77 18.64
C ALA A 427 -13.21 32.98 18.67
N VAL A 428 -12.60 32.51 19.75
CA VAL A 428 -11.18 32.64 19.99
C VAL A 428 -10.55 31.26 19.83
N GLU A 429 -9.48 31.18 19.04
CA GLU A 429 -8.74 29.94 18.87
C GLU A 429 -7.82 29.74 20.08
N VAL A 430 -8.06 28.68 20.84
CA VAL A 430 -7.23 28.32 21.99
C VAL A 430 -6.37 27.12 21.60
N PRO A 431 -5.04 27.27 21.50
CA PRO A 431 -4.17 26.16 21.10
C PRO A 431 -4.21 25.03 22.14
N LEU A 432 -4.18 23.78 21.66
CA LEU A 432 -4.28 22.57 22.47
C LEU A 432 -2.89 22.09 22.91
N THR A 433 -2.73 21.74 24.19
CA THR A 433 -1.54 21.03 24.70
C THR A 433 -1.85 19.61 25.18
N ALA A 434 -0.85 18.74 25.07
CA ALA A 434 -0.90 17.37 25.56
C ALA A 434 -0.82 17.26 27.10
N ASP A 435 -0.45 18.33 27.81
CA ASP A 435 -0.43 18.34 29.27
C ASP A 435 -1.84 18.47 29.84
N ALA A 436 -2.29 17.45 30.58
CA ALA A 436 -3.59 17.42 31.23
C ALA A 436 -3.79 18.52 32.30
N ASN A 437 -2.70 19.08 32.84
CA ASN A 437 -2.75 19.89 34.05
C ASN A 437 -2.32 21.35 33.89
N LEU A 438 -1.79 21.77 32.73
CA LEU A 438 -1.19 23.11 32.53
C LEU A 438 -0.31 23.47 33.74
N GLN A 439 0.65 22.60 34.10
CA GLN A 439 1.39 22.78 35.35
C GLN A 439 2.35 23.99 35.28
N GLY A 440 1.88 25.14 35.79
CA GLY A 440 2.63 26.38 35.96
C GLY A 440 1.69 27.55 36.27
N ALA A 441 2.17 28.56 37.02
CA ALA A 441 1.40 29.79 37.30
C ALA A 441 1.13 30.65 36.04
N SER A 442 1.79 30.33 34.93
CA SER A 442 1.41 30.74 33.58
C SER A 442 1.86 29.61 32.64
N PRO A 443 0.94 28.95 31.92
CA PRO A 443 1.31 28.09 30.83
C PRO A 443 1.97 28.94 29.75
N ASP A 444 2.77 28.28 28.92
CA ASP A 444 3.44 28.93 27.81
C ASP A 444 2.41 29.71 26.96
N VAL A 445 2.77 30.93 26.56
CA VAL A 445 1.94 31.80 25.69
C VAL A 445 1.54 31.11 24.39
N PHE A 446 2.25 30.05 23.99
CA PHE A 446 1.90 29.22 22.83
C PHE A 446 0.66 28.33 23.02
N TYR A 447 0.16 28.13 24.25
CA TYR A 447 -0.97 27.22 24.55
C TYR A 447 -2.11 27.88 25.33
N GLN A 448 -2.16 29.21 25.29
CA GLN A 448 -3.23 29.98 25.89
C GLN A 448 -3.61 31.15 24.99
N ASP A 449 -4.90 31.49 24.99
CA ASP A 449 -5.35 32.81 24.55
C ASP A 449 -6.16 33.44 25.69
N MET A 450 -5.72 34.61 26.15
CA MET A 450 -6.29 35.29 27.32
C MET A 450 -6.25 34.36 28.57
N PRO A 451 -7.23 34.30 29.51
CA PRO A 451 -7.13 33.38 30.65
C PRO A 451 -7.51 31.94 30.29
N TYR A 452 -7.63 31.56 29.00
CA TYR A 452 -8.10 30.24 28.59
C TYR A 452 -6.99 29.39 27.98
N GLY A 453 -7.00 28.09 28.32
CA GLY A 453 -6.06 27.10 27.81
C GLY A 453 -6.74 25.75 27.60
N ALA A 454 -6.43 25.08 26.50
CA ALA A 454 -7.01 23.78 26.15
C ALA A 454 -5.99 22.67 26.42
N THR A 455 -6.36 21.65 27.19
CA THR A 455 -5.54 20.46 27.47
C THR A 455 -6.12 19.23 26.81
N ILE A 456 -5.49 18.06 26.89
CA ILE A 456 -6.12 16.79 26.49
C ILE A 456 -7.32 16.36 27.35
N THR A 457 -7.58 17.03 28.48
CA THR A 457 -8.66 16.70 29.41
C THR A 457 -9.83 17.68 29.36
N GLY A 458 -9.61 18.92 28.91
CA GLY A 458 -10.67 19.90 28.84
C GLY A 458 -10.21 21.32 28.50
N LEU A 459 -11.16 22.26 28.47
CA LEU A 459 -10.87 23.68 28.48
C LEU A 459 -10.73 24.15 29.94
N LYS A 460 -9.70 24.93 30.21
CA LYS A 460 -9.40 25.49 31.54
C LYS A 460 -9.38 27.02 31.49
N HIS A 461 -9.69 27.64 32.62
CA HIS A 461 -9.64 29.09 32.83
C HIS A 461 -8.75 29.43 34.03
N TYR A 462 -7.85 30.38 33.84
CA TYR A 462 -6.97 30.90 34.87
C TYR A 462 -7.64 32.04 35.64
N ASP A 463 -7.89 31.83 36.93
CA ASP A 463 -8.51 32.85 37.80
C ASP A 463 -7.51 33.84 38.42
N GLY A 464 -6.23 33.78 38.02
CA GLY A 464 -5.13 34.55 38.60
C GLY A 464 -4.29 33.76 39.60
N VAL A 465 -4.74 32.57 40.03
CA VAL A 465 -4.04 31.70 40.98
C VAL A 465 -4.00 30.24 40.50
N ASN A 466 -5.12 29.72 39.97
CA ASN A 466 -5.27 28.32 39.56
C ASN A 466 -5.92 28.20 38.17
N TRP A 467 -5.59 27.10 37.49
CA TRP A 467 -6.29 26.64 36.30
C TRP A 467 -7.49 25.79 36.69
N ASN A 468 -8.67 26.37 36.60
CA ASN A 468 -9.92 25.68 36.88
C ASN A 468 -10.46 25.07 35.58
N GLN A 469 -10.88 23.80 35.64
CA GLN A 469 -11.54 23.17 34.51
C GLN A 469 -12.92 23.79 34.31
N VAL A 470 -13.13 24.39 33.14
CA VAL A 470 -14.41 25.00 32.75
C VAL A 470 -15.24 24.04 31.92
N PHE A 471 -14.57 23.13 31.21
CA PHE A 471 -15.21 22.13 30.36
C PHE A 471 -14.35 20.87 30.30
N SER A 472 -14.97 19.69 30.27
CA SER A 472 -14.31 18.39 30.07
C SER A 472 -14.62 17.87 28.69
N TRP A 473 -13.63 17.42 27.93
CA TRP A 473 -13.91 16.76 26.65
C TRP A 473 -14.66 15.43 26.82
N GLY A 474 -14.63 14.86 28.03
CA GLY A 474 -15.34 13.63 28.38
C GLY A 474 -16.81 13.82 28.75
N ASP A 475 -17.24 15.06 29.01
CA ASP A 475 -18.64 15.37 29.31
C ASP A 475 -19.35 15.57 27.96
N CYS A 476 -20.31 14.69 27.65
CA CYS A 476 -21.09 14.78 26.42
C CYS A 476 -21.88 16.10 26.40
N CYS A 477 -21.44 17.03 25.55
CA CYS A 477 -21.98 18.39 25.36
C CYS A 477 -21.72 19.39 26.52
N PRO A 478 -21.66 20.71 26.23
CA PRO A 478 -21.93 21.72 27.25
C PRO A 478 -23.33 21.59 27.85
#